data_AF-A0A6I6E717-F1
#
_entry.id   AF-A0A6I6E717-F1
#
_cell.length_a   1.000
_cell.length_b   1.000
_cell.length_c   1.000
_cell.angle_alpha   90.00
_cell.angle_beta   90.00
_cell.angle_gamma   90.00
#
_symmetry.space_group_name_H-M   'P 1'
#
loop_
_entity.id
_entity.type
_entity.pdbx_description
1 polymer ?
#
loop_
_entity_poly.entity_id
_entity_poly.type
_entity_poly.pdbx_seq_one_letter_code
_entity_poly.pdbx_strand_id
1 'polypeptide(L)' 'MRRIALGTVAALILAAVALAPVRTAGYCADSPLSGASFCDITTTSLIGLSTSLWAWLALSVVILAVAGWLVRRRRS' A
#
# COMPACT_ATOMS: atom_id res chain seq x y z
N MET A 1 0.16 -7.03 28.12
CA MET A 1 0.61 -5.99 27.16
C MET A 1 1.46 -6.54 26.00
N ARG A 2 2.45 -7.41 26.25
CA ARG A 2 3.39 -7.93 25.23
C ARG A 2 2.76 -8.69 24.05
N ARG A 3 1.71 -9.49 24.30
CA ARG A 3 0.96 -10.23 23.27
C ARG A 3 0.10 -9.32 22.39
N ILE A 4 -0.47 -8.27 22.98
CA ILE A 4 -1.30 -7.28 22.28
C ILE A 4 -0.46 -6.52 21.25
N ALA A 5 0.75 -6.07 21.64
CA ALA A 5 1.66 -5.37 20.74
C ALA A 5 2.16 -6.21 19.55
N LEU A 6 2.34 -7.53 19.73
CA LEU A 6 2.66 -8.43 18.62
C LEU A 6 1.45 -8.66 17.71
N GLY A 7 0.27 -8.85 18.30
CA GLY A 7 -0.97 -9.02 17.55
C GLY A 7 -1.30 -7.81 16.68
N THR A 8 -1.13 -6.59 17.20
CA THR A 8 -1.36 -5.35 16.43
C THR A 8 -0.39 -5.19 15.27
N VAL A 9 0.89 -5.52 15.45
CA VAL A 9 1.88 -5.45 14.37
C VAL A 9 1.59 -6.50 13.30
N ALA A 10 1.24 -7.73 13.71
CA ALA A 10 0.86 -8.78 12.76
C ALA A 10 -0.39 -8.42 11.96
N ALA A 11 -1.41 -7.85 12.60
CA ALA A 11 -2.62 -7.38 11.92
C ALA A 11 -2.33 -6.25 10.92
N LEU A 12 -1.44 -5.31 11.27
CA LEU A 12 -1.00 -4.24 10.38
C LEU A 12 -0.25 -4.77 9.16
N ILE A 13 0.62 -5.76 9.34
CA ILE A 13 1.33 -6.41 8.23
C ILE A 13 0.34 -7.11 7.30
N LEU A 14 -0.61 -7.88 7.84
CA LEU A 14 -1.63 -8.55 7.03
C LEU A 14 -2.51 -7.56 6.26
N ALA A 15 -2.91 -6.45 6.89
CA ALA A 15 -3.64 -5.39 6.22
C ALA A 15 -2.81 -4.75 5.09
N ALA A 16 -1.54 -4.48 5.32
CA ALA A 16 -0.63 -3.96 4.28
C ALA A 16 -0.52 -4.95 3.11
N VAL A 17 -0.40 -6.25 3.36
CA VAL A 17 -0.37 -7.27 2.29
C VAL A 17 -1.69 -7.32 1.53
N ALA A 18 -2.83 -7.27 2.21
CA ALA A 18 -4.14 -7.29 1.55
C ALA A 18 -4.38 -6.05 0.67
N LEU A 19 -3.88 -4.89 1.11
CA LEU A 19 -3.96 -3.63 0.36
C LEU A 19 -2.83 -3.47 -0.69
N ALA A 20 -1.97 -4.48 -0.85
CA ALA A 20 -0.85 -4.41 -1.79
C ALA A 20 -1.37 -4.16 -3.22
N PRO A 21 -0.83 -3.15 -3.92
CA PRO A 21 -1.18 -2.86 -5.31
C PRO A 21 -0.63 -3.94 -6.23
N VAL A 22 -1.43 -4.97 -6.52
CA VAL A 22 -1.04 -6.13 -7.34
C VAL A 22 -1.63 -6.12 -8.74
N ARG A 23 -2.70 -5.35 -8.96
CA ARG A 23 -3.47 -5.36 -10.21
C ARG A 23 -3.46 -3.96 -10.80
N THR A 24 -2.65 -3.74 -11.82
CA THR A 24 -2.65 -2.51 -12.61
C THR A 24 -3.47 -2.75 -13.87
N ALA A 25 -4.59 -2.05 -14.01
CA ALA A 25 -5.35 -1.99 -15.25
C ALA A 25 -5.11 -0.63 -15.90
N GLY A 26 -4.71 -0.63 -17.17
CA GLY A 26 -4.52 0.59 -17.95
C GLY A 26 -5.55 0.65 -19.07
N TYR A 27 -6.17 1.80 -19.27
CA TYR A 27 -6.95 2.09 -20.48
C TYR A 27 -6.29 3.24 -21.22
N CYS A 28 -5.92 3.01 -22.47
CA CYS A 28 -5.41 4.06 -23.35
C CYS A 28 -6.47 4.35 -24.41
N ALA A 29 -6.81 5.62 -24.57
CA ALA A 29 -7.68 6.10 -25.63
C ALA A 29 -7.01 7.24 -26.39
N ASP A 30 -7.24 7.25 -27.69
CA ASP A 30 -6.84 8.33 -28.55
C ASP A 30 -7.83 9.49 -28.44
N SER A 31 -7.31 10.67 -28.11
CA SER A 31 -8.13 11.89 -28.08
C SER A 31 -8.44 12.34 -29.50
N PRO A 32 -9.71 12.56 -29.86
CA PRO A 32 -10.08 13.06 -31.18
C PRO A 32 -9.76 14.56 -31.39
N LEU A 33 -9.42 15.32 -30.33
CA LEU A 33 -9.39 16.79 -30.36
C LEU A 33 -7.99 17.44 -30.41
N SER A 34 -6.94 16.66 -30.29
CA SER A 34 -5.54 17.10 -30.38
C SER A 34 -4.72 15.84 -30.16
N GLY A 35 -3.65 15.60 -30.92
CA GLY A 35 -2.84 14.36 -30.92
C GLY A 35 -2.14 13.98 -29.60
N ALA A 36 -2.87 14.02 -28.50
CA ALA A 36 -2.53 13.61 -27.17
C ALA A 36 -3.35 12.35 -26.87
N SER A 37 -2.71 11.18 -27.00
CA SER A 37 -3.25 9.94 -26.44
C SER A 37 -3.21 10.07 -24.91
N PHE A 38 -4.30 9.71 -24.23
CA PHE A 38 -4.32 9.65 -22.76
C PHE A 38 -4.37 8.20 -22.32
N CYS A 39 -3.50 7.84 -21.37
CA CYS A 39 -3.54 6.55 -20.70
C CYS A 39 -3.92 6.79 -19.25
N ASP A 40 -5.05 6.19 -18.85
CA ASP A 40 -5.47 6.14 -17.45
C ASP A 40 -5.02 4.81 -16.86
N ILE A 41 -4.33 4.87 -15.72
CA ILE A 41 -3.77 3.68 -15.05
C ILE A 41 -4.45 3.56 -13.69
N THR A 42 -5.35 2.58 -13.57
CA THR A 42 -6.02 2.26 -12.32
C THR A 42 -5.29 1.13 -11.61
N THR A 43 -4.80 1.41 -10.41
CA THR A 43 -4.17 0.40 -9.55
C THR A 43 -5.18 -0.11 -8.52
N THR A 44 -5.36 -1.42 -8.49
CA THR A 44 -6.27 -2.12 -7.57
C THR A 44 -5.48 -3.05 -6.65
N SER A 45 -5.95 -3.11 -5.41
CA SER A 45 -5.41 -3.99 -4.37
C SER A 45 -5.83 -5.45 -4.60
N LEU A 46 -5.24 -6.37 -3.82
CA LEU A 46 -5.53 -7.80 -3.90
C LEU A 46 -7.01 -8.13 -3.64
N ILE A 47 -7.70 -7.27 -2.87
CA ILE A 47 -9.12 -7.36 -2.55
C ILE A 47 -10.02 -6.52 -3.48
N GLY A 48 -9.48 -5.99 -4.59
CA GLY A 48 -10.24 -5.27 -5.61
C GLY A 48 -10.56 -3.81 -5.28
N LEU A 49 -10.07 -3.26 -4.15
CA LEU A 49 -10.21 -1.84 -3.84
C LEU A 49 -9.23 -1.02 -4.67
N SER A 50 -9.69 0.10 -5.21
CA SER A 50 -8.81 1.10 -5.83
C SER A 50 -7.82 1.60 -4.77
N THR A 51 -6.52 1.39 -5.02
CA THR A 51 -5.47 1.67 -4.05
C THR A 51 -4.37 2.46 -4.74
N SER A 52 -3.91 3.55 -4.11
CA SER A 52 -2.79 4.30 -4.66
C SER A 52 -1.47 3.67 -4.22
N LEU A 53 -0.59 3.41 -5.18
CA LEU A 53 0.73 2.83 -4.93
C LEU A 53 1.52 3.67 -3.91
N TRP A 54 1.44 5.00 -4.04
CA TRP A 54 2.10 5.95 -3.15
C TRP A 54 1.57 5.91 -1.72
N ALA A 55 0.24 5.84 -1.52
CA ALA A 55 -0.29 5.72 -0.17
C ALA A 55 0.09 4.38 0.47
N TRP A 56 0.09 3.30 -0.31
CA TRP A 56 0.52 1.99 0.18
C TRP A 56 2.00 1.98 0.62
N LEU A 57 2.88 2.61 -0.16
CA LEU A 57 4.29 2.78 0.20
C LEU A 57 4.46 3.61 1.46
N ALA A 58 3.77 4.75 1.57
CA ALA A 58 3.82 5.60 2.76
C ALA A 58 3.39 4.83 4.03
N LEU A 59 2.30 4.07 3.93
CA LEU A 59 1.77 3.28 5.04
C LEU A 59 2.74 2.16 5.44
N SER A 60 3.38 1.51 4.47
CA SER A 60 4.40 0.47 4.71
C SER A 60 5.62 1.03 5.45
N VAL A 61 6.10 2.23 5.07
CA VAL A 61 7.22 2.90 5.76
C VAL A 61 6.88 3.21 7.21
N VAL A 62 5.66 3.70 7.48
CA VAL A 62 5.20 3.99 8.84
C VAL A 62 5.17 2.71 9.70
N ILE A 63 4.65 1.60 9.15
CA ILE A 63 4.63 0.31 9.85
C ILE A 63 6.05 -0.14 10.21
N LEU A 64 6.99 -0.06 9.26
CA LEU A 64 8.39 -0.43 9.50
C LEU A 64 9.06 0.47 10.53
N ALA A 65 8.80 1.78 10.51
CA ALA A 65 9.33 2.72 11.48
C ALA A 65 8.84 2.41 12.90
N VAL A 66 7.53 2.16 13.06
CA VAL A 66 6.93 1.80 14.35
C VAL A 66 7.46 0.45 14.84
N ALA A 67 7.54 -0.56 13.95
CA ALA A 67 8.08 -1.86 14.29
C ALA A 67 9.56 -1.75 14.71
N GLY A 68 10.38 -1.02 13.96
CA GLY A 68 11.78 -0.76 14.27
C GLY A 68 11.97 -0.03 15.59
N TRP A 69 11.15 0.98 15.86
CA TRP A 69 11.17 1.72 17.13
C TRP A 69 10.79 0.83 18.32
N LEU A 70 9.77 -0.01 18.19
CA LEU A 70 9.37 -0.98 19.21
C LEU A 70 10.47 -2.01 19.47
N VAL A 71 11.15 -2.49 18.43
CA VAL A 71 12.28 -3.42 18.57
C VAL A 71 13.45 -2.72 19.27
N ARG A 72 13.76 -1.47 18.92
CA ARG A 72 14.83 -0.69 19.54
C ARG A 72 14.56 -0.44 21.02
N ARG A 73 13.32 -0.05 21.38
CA ARG A 73 12.89 0.09 22.78
C ARG A 73 12.94 -1.21 23.59
N ARG A 74 12.98 -2.38 22.95
CA ARG A 74 13.12 -3.67 23.64
C ARG A 74 14.58 -4.10 23.84
N ARG A 75 15.53 -3.47 23.11
CA ARG A 75 16.97 -3.76 23.23
C ARG A 75 17.71 -2.79 24.16
N SER A 76 17.17 -1.58 24.37
CA SER A 76 17.56 -0.68 25.46
C SER A 76 16.87 -1.09 26.75
#